data_AF-A0A534AHA9-F1
#
_entry.id   AF-A0A534AHA9-F1
#
_cell.length_a   1.000
_cell.length_b   1.000
_cell.length_c   1.000
_cell.angle_alpha   90.00
_cell.angle_beta   90.00
_cell.angle_gamma   90.00
#
_symmetry.space_group_name_H-M   'P 1'
#
loop_
_entity.id
_entity.type
_entity.pdbx_description
1 polymer ?
#
loop_
_entity_poly.entity_id
_entity_poly.type
_entity_poly.pdbx_seq_one_letter_code
_entity_poly.pdbx_strand_id
1 'polypeptide(L)'
;MHNLIAIWTSLTSRLRGVGQTLPPLILRLIMGWEFWQSGVEKYTGENWFADVQTKFPFPFSVIPPNISWGMATWFELAGAILLVVGLFTRLAAYSLLVLTFVATAAVHWPDMIAMWSDLAKGYAITDSGHGNFKLPLLFVVMLLPIIFQGPGKISVDYLLSRALKADPMPAPRADAYAWALAALALSIPLLMLIPAAGAALLVAALVLAGIGRFARA
;
A
#
# COMPACT_ATOMS: atom_id res chain seq x y z
N MET A 1 29.44 -6.48 30.33
CA MET A 1 28.81 -6.74 29.02
C MET A 1 27.48 -7.51 29.15
N HIS A 2 27.40 -8.61 29.91
CA HIS A 2 26.14 -9.35 30.12
C HIS A 2 24.96 -8.50 30.60
N ASN A 3 25.16 -7.57 31.55
CA ASN A 3 24.08 -6.70 32.04
C ASN A 3 23.54 -5.72 30.99
N LEU A 4 24.41 -5.19 30.10
CA LEU A 4 23.98 -4.29 29.03
C LEU A 4 23.15 -5.03 27.97
N ILE A 5 23.54 -6.26 27.63
CA ILE A 5 22.80 -7.12 26.70
C ILE A 5 21.43 -7.48 27.29
N ALA A 6 21.37 -7.79 28.59
CA ALA A 6 20.11 -8.08 29.27
C ALA A 6 19.15 -6.88 29.30
N ILE A 7 19.68 -5.69 29.63
CA ILE A 7 18.90 -4.44 29.60
C ILE A 7 18.40 -4.14 28.18
N TRP A 8 19.28 -4.22 27.17
CA TRP A 8 18.91 -4.01 25.77
C TRP A 8 17.82 -4.97 25.31
N THR A 9 17.95 -6.25 25.63
CA THR A 9 16.96 -7.29 25.26
C THR A 9 15.62 -7.05 25.95
N SER A 10 15.64 -6.63 27.22
CA SER A 10 14.42 -6.27 27.97
C SER A 10 13.71 -5.04 27.40
N LEU A 11 14.46 -4.00 27.03
CA LEU A 11 13.90 -2.78 26.43
C LEU A 11 13.30 -3.07 25.05
N THR A 12 14.06 -3.75 24.19
CA THR A 12 13.63 -4.03 22.81
C THR A 12 12.45 -5.00 22.73
N SER A 13 12.34 -5.98 23.66
CA SER A 13 11.18 -6.89 23.69
C SER A 13 9.88 -6.16 24.09
N ARG A 14 9.95 -5.21 25.03
CA ARG A 14 8.81 -4.34 25.40
C ARG A 14 8.37 -3.45 24.25
N LEU A 15 9.33 -2.80 23.57
CA LEU A 15 9.04 -1.99 22.38
C LEU A 15 8.43 -2.84 21.24
N ARG A 16 8.91 -4.06 21.02
CA ARG A 16 8.34 -4.99 20.04
C ARG A 16 6.89 -5.37 20.41
N GLY A 17 6.57 -5.50 21.69
CA GLY A 17 5.22 -5.72 22.17
C GLY A 17 4.25 -4.58 21.80
N VAL A 18 4.69 -3.32 21.99
CA VAL A 18 3.93 -2.13 21.58
C VAL A 18 3.88 -1.98 20.06
N GLY A 19 4.93 -2.42 19.36
CA GLY A 19 5.03 -2.37 17.90
C GLY A 19 3.92 -3.13 17.15
N GLN A 20 3.27 -4.09 17.79
CA GLN A 20 2.12 -4.82 17.25
C GLN A 20 0.78 -4.08 17.38
N THR A 21 0.79 -2.94 18.07
CA THR A 21 -0.41 -2.19 18.44
C THR A 21 -0.38 -0.77 17.90
N LEU A 22 0.64 0.00 18.28
CA LEU A 22 0.64 1.45 18.06
C LEU A 22 1.02 1.83 16.61
N PRO A 23 2.13 1.35 16.02
CA PRO A 23 2.45 1.67 14.63
C PRO A 23 1.35 1.33 13.61
N PRO A 24 0.76 0.12 13.58
CA PRO A 24 -0.28 -0.18 12.60
C PRO A 24 -1.56 0.64 12.82
N LEU A 25 -1.87 1.05 14.06
CA LEU A 25 -2.98 1.97 14.32
C LEU A 25 -2.69 3.36 13.75
N ILE A 26 -1.53 3.94 14.08
CA ILE A 26 -1.14 5.28 13.59
C ILE A 26 -1.12 5.30 12.06
N LEU A 27 -0.51 4.30 11.42
CA LEU A 27 -0.47 4.21 9.96
C LEU A 27 -1.87 4.16 9.35
N ARG A 28 -2.80 3.41 9.94
CA ARG A 28 -4.19 3.36 9.46
C ARG A 28 -4.93 4.67 9.65
N LEU A 29 -4.71 5.37 10.76
CA LEU A 29 -5.33 6.66 11.03
C LEU A 29 -4.84 7.74 10.06
N ILE A 30 -3.52 7.85 9.86
CA ILE A 30 -2.97 8.85 8.94
C ILE A 30 -3.35 8.52 7.49
N MET A 31 -3.20 7.27 7.04
CA MET A 31 -3.59 6.91 5.68
C MET A 31 -5.09 7.05 5.45
N GLY A 32 -5.91 6.65 6.44
CA GLY A 32 -7.35 6.85 6.39
C GLY A 32 -7.75 8.31 6.29
N TRP A 33 -7.08 9.20 7.04
CA TRP A 33 -7.30 10.64 6.94
C TRP A 33 -7.00 11.19 5.54
N GLU A 34 -5.82 10.88 5.00
CA GLU A 34 -5.38 11.37 3.69
C GLU A 34 -6.31 10.92 2.55
N PHE A 35 -6.69 9.63 2.53
CA PHE A 35 -7.62 9.12 1.52
C PHE A 35 -9.05 9.60 1.74
N TRP A 36 -9.48 9.85 2.99
CA TRP A 36 -10.77 10.46 3.26
C TRP A 36 -10.84 11.86 2.65
N GLN A 37 -9.82 12.70 2.88
CA GLN A 37 -9.78 14.05 2.30
C GLN A 37 -9.80 13.98 0.77
N SER A 38 -8.94 13.15 0.16
CA SER A 38 -8.91 13.00 -1.30
C SER A 38 -10.21 12.47 -1.89
N GLY A 39 -10.89 11.56 -1.19
CA GLY A 39 -12.18 11.02 -1.60
C GLY A 39 -13.30 12.06 -1.48
N VAL A 40 -13.32 12.87 -0.43
CA VAL A 40 -14.29 13.97 -0.26
C VAL A 40 -14.12 15.00 -1.36
N GLU A 41 -12.89 15.38 -1.69
CA GLU A 41 -12.60 16.29 -2.79
C GLU A 41 -13.17 15.78 -4.12
N LYS A 42 -13.05 14.48 -4.41
CA LYS A 42 -13.65 13.88 -5.63
C LYS A 42 -15.17 13.74 -5.54
N TYR A 43 -15.71 13.54 -4.34
CA TYR A 43 -17.15 13.42 -4.13
C TYR A 43 -17.87 14.76 -4.33
N THR A 44 -17.26 15.87 -3.89
CA THR A 44 -17.85 17.21 -3.99
C THR A 44 -17.37 18.01 -5.20
N GLY A 45 -16.28 17.57 -5.84
CA GLY A 45 -15.64 18.26 -6.96
C GLY A 45 -16.18 17.88 -8.34
N GLU A 46 -15.60 18.50 -9.36
CA GLU A 46 -15.91 18.22 -10.77
C GLU A 46 -15.01 17.11 -11.31
N ASN A 47 -15.58 16.24 -12.15
CA ASN A 47 -14.86 15.10 -12.71
C ASN A 47 -13.88 15.53 -13.82
N TRP A 48 -12.61 15.70 -13.44
CA TRP A 48 -11.52 16.02 -14.36
C TRP A 48 -10.86 14.79 -15.01
N PHE A 49 -11.30 13.55 -14.70
CA PHE A 49 -10.71 12.35 -15.34
C PHE A 49 -10.93 12.32 -16.85
N ALA A 50 -11.93 13.05 -17.37
CA ALA A 50 -12.15 13.19 -18.80
C ALA A 50 -10.94 13.82 -19.52
N ASP A 51 -10.25 14.77 -18.86
CA ASP A 51 -9.11 15.50 -19.44
C ASP A 51 -7.82 14.66 -19.50
N VAL A 52 -7.74 13.63 -18.66
CA VAL A 52 -6.55 12.78 -18.53
C VAL A 52 -6.80 11.32 -18.92
N GLN A 53 -7.98 10.99 -19.48
CA GLN A 53 -8.37 9.60 -19.78
C GLN A 53 -7.31 8.85 -20.60
N THR A 54 -6.72 9.51 -21.59
CA THR A 54 -5.70 8.93 -22.48
C THR A 54 -4.39 8.59 -21.78
N LYS A 55 -4.15 9.12 -20.58
CA LYS A 55 -2.95 8.87 -19.77
C LYS A 55 -3.13 7.73 -18.77
N PHE A 56 -4.35 7.25 -18.54
CA PHE A 56 -4.56 6.14 -17.63
C PHE A 56 -3.87 4.87 -18.15
N PRO A 57 -3.28 4.05 -17.26
CA PRO A 57 -2.79 2.74 -17.66
C PRO A 57 -3.96 1.81 -18.00
N PHE A 58 -3.73 0.83 -18.89
CA PHE A 58 -4.68 -0.25 -19.12
C PHE A 58 -4.92 -1.05 -17.81
N PRO A 59 -6.16 -1.47 -17.49
CA PRO A 59 -7.39 -1.35 -18.29
C PRO A 59 -8.17 -0.05 -18.09
N PHE A 60 -7.72 0.87 -17.23
CA PHE A 60 -8.45 2.10 -16.91
C PHE A 60 -8.54 3.08 -18.08
N SER A 61 -7.62 3.01 -19.05
CA SER A 61 -7.70 3.79 -20.29
C SER A 61 -8.95 3.52 -21.14
N VAL A 62 -9.51 2.31 -21.05
CA VAL A 62 -10.70 1.92 -21.84
C VAL A 62 -12.00 2.03 -21.02
N ILE A 63 -11.91 2.37 -19.74
CA ILE A 63 -13.07 2.56 -18.86
C ILE A 63 -13.55 4.01 -18.98
N PRO A 64 -14.87 4.27 -19.11
CA PRO A 64 -15.40 5.63 -19.15
C PRO A 64 -14.99 6.47 -17.93
N PRO A 65 -14.60 7.76 -18.10
CA PRO A 65 -14.11 8.60 -17.01
C PRO A 65 -15.05 8.72 -15.82
N ASN A 66 -16.37 8.75 -16.04
CA ASN A 66 -17.37 8.79 -14.97
C ASN A 66 -17.35 7.53 -14.10
N ILE A 67 -17.09 6.36 -14.69
CA ILE A 67 -16.97 5.11 -13.96
C ILE A 67 -15.66 5.09 -13.18
N SER A 68 -14.54 5.43 -13.82
CA SER A 68 -13.23 5.51 -13.16
C SER A 68 -13.22 6.52 -12.00
N TRP A 69 -13.86 7.68 -12.17
CA TRP A 69 -14.03 8.69 -11.13
C TRP A 69 -14.81 8.15 -9.95
N GLY A 70 -16.00 7.60 -10.20
CA GLY A 70 -16.84 7.01 -9.16
C GLY A 70 -16.13 5.87 -8.42
N MET A 71 -15.44 5.00 -9.15
CA MET A 71 -14.62 3.94 -8.56
C MET A 71 -13.55 4.52 -7.63
N ALA A 72 -12.74 5.47 -8.11
CA ALA A 72 -11.70 6.10 -7.31
C ALA A 72 -12.27 6.73 -6.03
N THR A 73 -13.33 7.54 -6.16
CA THR A 73 -14.02 8.18 -5.02
C THR A 73 -14.47 7.15 -3.98
N TRP A 74 -15.14 6.08 -4.39
CA TRP A 74 -15.64 5.08 -3.44
C TRP A 74 -14.55 4.21 -2.85
N PHE A 75 -13.51 3.87 -3.62
CA PHE A 75 -12.35 3.17 -3.07
C PHE A 75 -11.61 4.02 -2.04
N GLU A 76 -11.49 5.32 -2.24
CA GLU A 76 -10.88 6.24 -1.28
C GLU A 76 -11.73 6.39 -0.01
N LEU A 77 -13.03 6.70 -0.15
CA LEU A 77 -13.91 6.91 1.00
C LEU A 77 -14.14 5.63 1.80
N ALA A 78 -14.53 4.53 1.13
CA ALA A 78 -14.77 3.26 1.81
C ALA A 78 -13.45 2.66 2.32
N GLY A 79 -12.37 2.75 1.53
CA GLY A 79 -11.04 2.31 1.94
C GLY A 79 -10.54 3.04 3.18
N ALA A 80 -10.74 4.36 3.26
CA ALA A 80 -10.39 5.16 4.43
C ALA A 80 -11.13 4.69 5.69
N ILE A 81 -12.45 4.50 5.61
CA ILE A 81 -13.26 4.02 6.73
C ILE A 81 -12.80 2.62 7.17
N LEU A 82 -12.63 1.70 6.20
CA LEU A 82 -12.17 0.34 6.45
C LEU A 82 -10.79 0.31 7.10
N LEU A 83 -9.86 1.17 6.67
CA LEU A 83 -8.54 1.31 7.29
C LEU A 83 -8.65 1.79 8.74
N VAL A 84 -9.36 2.89 9.00
CA VAL A 84 -9.48 3.49 10.34
C VAL A 84 -10.07 2.49 11.33
N VAL A 85 -11.18 1.86 10.95
CA VAL A 85 -11.84 0.81 11.76
C VAL A 85 -10.97 -0.44 11.87
N GLY A 86 -10.13 -0.70 10.86
CA GLY A 86 -9.32 -1.90 10.77
C GLY A 86 -10.15 -3.13 10.42
N LEU A 87 -11.03 -3.00 9.41
CA LEU A 87 -11.85 -4.07 8.87
C LEU A 87 -11.44 -4.34 7.41
N PHE A 88 -11.21 -5.60 7.06
CA PHE A 88 -10.64 -5.99 5.76
C PHE A 88 -9.38 -5.20 5.40
N THR A 89 -8.54 -4.97 6.40
CA THR A 89 -7.50 -3.93 6.35
C THR A 89 -6.49 -4.17 5.24
N ARG A 90 -6.07 -5.42 5.02
CA ARG A 90 -5.12 -5.75 3.93
C ARG A 90 -5.73 -5.49 2.57
N LEU A 91 -7.02 -5.77 2.39
CA LEU A 91 -7.75 -5.51 1.15
C LEU A 91 -7.90 -4.01 0.92
N ALA A 92 -8.35 -3.25 1.93
CA ALA A 92 -8.47 -1.80 1.84
C ALA A 92 -7.12 -1.14 1.51
N ALA A 93 -6.06 -1.49 2.24
CA ALA A 93 -4.72 -0.96 1.99
C ALA A 93 -4.21 -1.30 0.59
N TYR A 94 -4.47 -2.52 0.10
CA TYR A 94 -4.05 -2.94 -1.22
C TYR A 94 -4.81 -2.23 -2.34
N SER A 95 -6.12 -2.05 -2.20
CA SER A 95 -6.93 -1.29 -3.16
C SER A 95 -6.45 0.17 -3.26
N LEU A 96 -6.17 0.80 -2.12
CA LEU A 96 -5.63 2.16 -2.05
C LEU A 96 -4.21 2.25 -2.62
N LEU A 97 -3.38 1.22 -2.44
CA LEU A 97 -2.08 1.12 -3.10
C LEU A 97 -2.23 1.11 -4.62
N VAL A 98 -3.08 0.24 -5.17
CA VAL A 98 -3.31 0.18 -6.62
C VAL A 98 -3.84 1.50 -7.14
N LEU A 99 -4.80 2.11 -6.45
CA LEU A 99 -5.32 3.44 -6.78
C LEU A 99 -4.20 4.50 -6.82
N THR A 100 -3.32 4.51 -5.83
CA THR A 100 -2.17 5.44 -5.77
C THR A 100 -1.26 5.29 -6.99
N PHE A 101 -0.99 4.05 -7.41
CA PHE A 101 -0.18 3.78 -8.60
C PHE A 101 -0.88 4.23 -9.89
N VAL A 102 -2.18 3.95 -10.04
CA VAL A 102 -2.96 4.37 -11.22
C VAL A 102 -3.02 5.89 -11.33
N ALA A 103 -3.29 6.58 -10.21
CA ALA A 103 -3.31 8.04 -10.17
C ALA A 103 -1.94 8.64 -10.51
N THR A 104 -0.86 8.05 -9.98
CA THR A 104 0.52 8.45 -10.30
C THR A 104 0.84 8.27 -11.78
N ALA A 105 0.42 7.14 -12.37
CA ALA A 105 0.60 6.86 -13.80
C ALA A 105 -0.24 7.79 -14.70
N ALA A 106 -1.41 8.24 -14.26
CA ALA A 106 -2.25 9.13 -15.07
C ALA A 106 -1.79 10.60 -15.05
N VAL A 107 -1.35 11.09 -13.88
CA VAL A 107 -1.13 12.54 -13.66
C VAL A 107 0.35 12.91 -13.57
N HIS A 108 1.22 11.98 -13.20
CA HIS A 108 2.62 12.28 -12.88
C HIS A 108 3.63 11.55 -13.79
N TRP A 109 3.21 10.83 -14.82
CA TRP A 109 4.04 9.78 -15.44
C TRP A 109 5.28 10.14 -16.31
N PRO A 110 5.50 11.34 -16.89
CA PRO A 110 6.64 11.50 -17.80
C PRO A 110 8.03 11.43 -17.13
N ASP A 111 8.13 11.77 -15.84
CA ASP A 111 9.41 12.18 -15.23
C ASP A 111 9.96 11.20 -14.18
N MET A 112 9.63 9.90 -14.24
CA MET A 112 10.11 8.92 -13.23
C MET A 112 11.64 8.74 -13.19
N ILE A 113 12.36 8.99 -14.29
CA ILE A 113 13.83 8.98 -14.30
C ILE A 113 14.37 10.25 -13.63
N ALA A 114 13.73 11.40 -13.86
CA ALA A 114 14.05 12.65 -13.17
C ALA A 114 13.61 12.62 -11.71
N MET A 115 12.61 11.81 -11.32
CA MET A 115 12.11 11.65 -9.95
C MET A 115 13.21 11.29 -8.96
N TRP A 116 14.14 10.39 -9.31
CA TRP A 116 15.25 10.04 -8.43
C TRP A 116 16.20 11.22 -8.22
N SER A 117 16.42 12.03 -9.27
CA SER A 117 17.19 13.26 -9.19
C SER A 117 16.45 14.38 -8.45
N ASP A 118 15.12 14.48 -8.56
CA ASP A 118 14.28 15.47 -7.91
C ASP A 118 13.98 15.13 -6.45
N LEU A 119 13.93 13.84 -6.11
CA LEU A 119 13.87 13.36 -4.73
C LEU A 119 15.14 13.78 -3.97
N ALA A 120 16.29 13.75 -4.65
CA ALA A 120 17.57 14.20 -4.10
C ALA A 120 17.71 15.73 -3.99
N LYS A 121 16.90 16.53 -4.70
CA LYS A 121 16.92 18.01 -4.68
C LYS A 121 16.34 18.64 -3.40
N GLY A 122 16.02 17.87 -2.36
CA GLY A 122 15.60 18.39 -1.05
C GLY A 122 14.09 18.65 -0.91
N TYR A 123 13.65 19.25 0.19
CA TYR A 123 12.24 19.35 0.67
C TYR A 123 11.38 20.38 -0.08
N ALA A 124 11.29 20.33 -1.41
CA ALA A 124 10.25 21.03 -2.15
C ALA A 124 8.99 20.14 -2.25
N ILE A 125 7.90 20.56 -1.61
CA ILE A 125 6.52 20.18 -1.93
C ILE A 125 5.86 21.51 -2.31
N THR A 126 5.81 21.81 -3.61
CA THR A 126 5.18 23.03 -4.12
C THR A 126 4.21 22.67 -5.23
N ASP A 127 3.10 23.40 -5.33
CA ASP A 127 2.08 23.20 -6.38
C ASP A 127 2.60 23.49 -7.81
N SER A 128 3.86 23.93 -7.94
CA SER A 128 4.53 24.31 -9.19
C SER A 128 5.24 23.15 -9.91
N GLY A 129 4.88 21.90 -9.64
CA GLY A 129 5.25 20.76 -10.48
C GLY A 129 6.60 20.10 -10.17
N HIS A 130 7.30 20.49 -9.10
CA HIS A 130 8.53 19.82 -8.64
C HIS A 130 8.30 19.20 -7.25
N GLY A 131 8.33 17.86 -7.17
CA GLY A 131 8.09 17.12 -5.91
C GLY A 131 6.76 16.37 -5.81
N ASN A 132 5.91 16.42 -6.84
CA ASN A 132 4.58 15.78 -6.88
C ASN A 132 4.58 14.24 -6.68
N PHE A 133 5.74 13.59 -6.76
CA PHE A 133 5.90 12.15 -6.55
C PHE A 133 6.15 11.75 -5.11
N LYS A 134 6.58 12.69 -4.26
CA LYS A 134 6.96 12.39 -2.87
C LYS A 134 5.76 11.92 -2.07
N LEU A 135 4.63 12.59 -2.23
CA LEU A 135 3.42 12.25 -1.50
C LEU A 135 2.88 10.86 -1.89
N PRO A 136 2.70 10.53 -3.19
CA PRO A 136 2.39 9.16 -3.60
C PRO A 136 3.41 8.12 -3.11
N LEU A 137 4.71 8.42 -3.18
CA LEU A 137 5.76 7.51 -2.67
C LEU A 137 5.64 7.28 -1.15
N LEU A 138 5.38 8.33 -0.38
CA LEU A 138 5.13 8.22 1.07
C LEU A 138 3.90 7.36 1.35
N PHE A 139 2.82 7.52 0.57
CA PHE A 139 1.62 6.68 0.70
C PHE A 139 1.94 5.22 0.44
N VAL A 140 2.68 4.92 -0.63
CA VAL A 140 3.17 3.56 -0.90
C VAL A 140 3.96 3.03 0.30
N VAL A 141 4.96 3.75 0.77
CA VAL A 141 5.81 3.34 1.91
C VAL A 141 5.00 3.11 3.19
N MET A 142 3.95 3.89 3.43
CA MET A 142 3.09 3.75 4.62
C MET A 142 2.05 2.62 4.49
N LEU A 143 1.58 2.33 3.26
CA LEU A 143 0.64 1.23 3.00
C LEU A 143 1.32 -0.14 3.02
N LEU A 144 2.59 -0.25 2.61
CA LEU A 144 3.30 -1.54 2.57
C LEU A 144 3.34 -2.25 3.95
N PRO A 145 3.68 -1.58 5.08
CA PRO A 145 3.58 -2.19 6.40
C PRO A 145 2.17 -2.68 6.73
N ILE A 146 1.12 -1.94 6.36
CA ILE A 146 -0.27 -2.36 6.60
C ILE A 146 -0.59 -3.62 5.76
N ILE A 147 -0.15 -3.65 4.50
CA ILE A 147 -0.37 -4.79 3.59
C ILE A 147 0.35 -6.04 4.08
N PHE A 148 1.60 -5.93 4.56
CA PHE A 148 2.43 -7.09 4.92
C PHE A 148 2.31 -7.50 6.39
N GLN A 149 2.25 -6.55 7.32
CA GLN A 149 2.13 -6.83 8.76
C GLN A 149 0.67 -6.98 9.19
N GLY A 150 -0.25 -6.31 8.50
CA GLY A 150 -1.69 -6.39 8.77
C GLY A 150 -2.19 -5.32 9.73
N PRO A 151 -3.37 -5.53 10.34
CA PRO A 151 -4.15 -4.47 10.99
C PRO A 151 -3.69 -4.07 12.39
N GLY A 152 -2.85 -4.90 13.03
CA GLY A 152 -2.48 -4.77 14.43
C GLY A 152 -3.59 -5.14 15.41
N LYS A 153 -3.27 -5.10 16.71
CA LYS A 153 -4.17 -5.59 17.78
C LYS A 153 -5.42 -4.74 18.02
N ILE A 154 -5.36 -3.44 17.72
CA ILE A 154 -6.51 -2.53 17.84
C ILE A 154 -7.18 -2.44 16.47
N SER A 155 -7.94 -3.46 16.10
CA SER A 155 -8.65 -3.51 14.83
C SER A 155 -9.87 -4.42 14.91
N VAL A 156 -10.87 -4.17 14.07
CA VAL A 156 -12.02 -5.08 13.95
C VAL A 156 -11.60 -6.44 13.41
N ASP A 157 -10.63 -6.50 12.49
CA ASP A 157 -10.04 -7.75 11.99
C ASP A 157 -9.49 -8.62 13.14
N TYR A 158 -8.79 -8.02 14.10
CA TYR A 158 -8.27 -8.72 15.28
C TYR A 158 -9.42 -9.26 16.15
N LEU A 159 -10.44 -8.44 16.39
CA LEU A 159 -11.61 -8.83 17.18
C LEU A 159 -12.41 -9.94 16.49
N LEU A 160 -12.60 -9.85 15.17
CA LEU A 160 -13.33 -10.82 14.37
C LEU A 160 -12.59 -12.15 14.32
N SER A 161 -11.27 -12.15 14.11
CA SER A 161 -10.47 -13.37 14.16
C SER A 161 -10.62 -14.07 15.52
N ARG A 162 -10.57 -13.31 16.61
CA ARG A 162 -10.79 -13.86 17.96
C ARG A 162 -12.21 -14.42 18.13
N ALA A 163 -13.23 -13.71 17.65
CA ALA A 163 -14.63 -14.16 17.72
C ALA A 163 -14.86 -15.44 16.90
N LEU A 164 -14.19 -15.57 15.76
CA LEU A 164 -14.21 -16.74 14.88
C LEU A 164 -13.28 -17.88 15.35
N LYS A 165 -12.64 -17.74 16.52
CA LYS A 165 -11.66 -18.71 17.08
C LYS A 165 -10.47 -18.99 16.14
N ALA A 166 -10.15 -18.05 15.26
CA ALA A 166 -8.94 -18.08 14.44
C ALA A 166 -7.79 -17.35 15.15
N ASP A 167 -6.55 -17.68 14.80
CA ASP A 167 -5.38 -16.97 15.31
C ASP A 167 -5.30 -15.56 14.70
N PRO A 168 -5.46 -14.48 15.50
CA PRO A 168 -5.44 -13.12 14.99
C PRO A 168 -4.02 -12.65 14.60
N MET A 169 -2.97 -13.32 15.07
CA MET A 169 -1.57 -12.97 14.82
C MET A 169 -0.72 -14.23 14.62
N PRO A 170 -0.93 -14.96 13.51
CA PRO A 170 -0.17 -16.16 13.22
C PRO A 170 1.32 -15.87 13.13
N ALA A 171 2.13 -16.84 13.57
CA ALA A 171 3.58 -16.74 13.47
C ALA A 171 4.02 -16.50 12.02
N PRO A 172 4.93 -15.54 11.76
CA PRO A 172 5.35 -15.20 10.42
C PRO A 172 6.06 -16.37 9.74
N ARG A 173 5.74 -16.62 8.48
CA ARG A 173 6.42 -17.59 7.60
C ARG A 173 7.08 -16.82 6.46
N ALA A 174 8.35 -17.11 6.20
CA ALA A 174 9.15 -16.46 5.16
C ALA A 174 9.66 -17.49 4.14
N ASP A 175 8.79 -18.44 3.75
CA ASP A 175 9.09 -19.46 2.75
C ASP A 175 8.98 -18.90 1.32
N ALA A 176 9.25 -19.75 0.32
CA ALA A 176 9.19 -19.34 -1.09
C ALA A 176 7.79 -18.82 -1.50
N TYR A 177 6.71 -19.31 -0.87
CA TYR A 177 5.36 -18.83 -1.15
C TYR A 177 5.10 -17.45 -0.55
N ALA A 178 5.65 -17.16 0.62
CA ALA A 178 5.59 -15.81 1.20
C ALA A 178 6.25 -14.78 0.25
N TRP A 179 7.43 -15.12 -0.29
CA TRP A 179 8.12 -14.27 -1.27
C TRP A 179 7.39 -14.19 -2.61
N ALA A 180 6.80 -15.30 -3.08
CA ALA A 180 5.97 -15.30 -4.28
C ALA A 180 4.75 -14.38 -4.15
N LEU A 181 4.04 -14.44 -3.01
CA LEU A 181 2.91 -13.56 -2.71
C LEU A 181 3.33 -12.10 -2.60
N ALA A 182 4.47 -11.82 -1.98
CA ALA A 182 5.00 -10.45 -1.90
C ALA A 182 5.36 -9.89 -3.28
N ALA A 183 6.05 -10.69 -4.11
CA ALA A 183 6.37 -10.31 -5.48
C ALA A 183 5.09 -10.10 -6.32
N LEU A 184 4.11 -10.99 -6.20
CA LEU A 184 2.82 -10.86 -6.89
C LEU A 184 2.08 -9.58 -6.48
N ALA A 185 1.97 -9.32 -5.18
CA ALA A 185 1.28 -8.14 -4.65
C ALA A 185 1.87 -6.84 -5.20
N LEU A 186 3.20 -6.75 -5.29
CA LEU A 186 3.91 -5.59 -5.83
C LEU A 186 3.90 -5.53 -7.36
N SER A 187 3.83 -6.67 -8.04
CA SER A 187 3.89 -6.73 -9.51
C SER A 187 2.72 -6.03 -10.19
N ILE A 188 1.50 -6.18 -9.67
CA ILE A 188 0.28 -5.60 -10.24
C ILE A 188 0.33 -4.06 -10.29
N PRO A 189 0.56 -3.33 -9.18
CA PRO A 189 0.71 -1.89 -9.24
C PRO A 189 1.92 -1.47 -10.08
N LEU A 190 3.03 -2.21 -10.03
CA LEU A 190 4.20 -1.92 -10.87
C LEU A 190 3.93 -2.11 -12.36
N LEU A 191 3.08 -3.05 -12.78
CA LEU A 191 2.71 -3.24 -14.19
C LEU A 191 2.02 -2.00 -14.77
N MET A 192 1.27 -1.28 -13.93
CA MET A 192 0.56 -0.05 -14.32
C MET A 192 1.50 1.15 -14.40
N LEU A 193 2.58 1.11 -13.62
CA LEU A 193 3.55 2.19 -13.54
C LEU A 193 4.72 1.86 -14.46
N ILE A 194 5.63 0.95 -14.10
CA ILE A 194 6.80 0.54 -14.92
C ILE A 194 6.56 -0.89 -15.46
N PRO A 195 5.97 -1.07 -16.66
CA PRO A 195 5.48 -2.38 -17.10
C PRO A 195 6.57 -3.46 -17.16
N ALA A 196 7.79 -3.10 -17.59
CA ALA A 196 8.91 -4.03 -17.63
C ALA A 196 9.31 -4.54 -16.23
N ALA A 197 9.33 -3.65 -15.23
CA ALA A 197 9.64 -4.03 -13.85
C ALA A 197 8.51 -4.86 -13.23
N GLY A 198 7.26 -4.48 -13.47
CA GLY A 198 6.09 -5.26 -13.03
C GLY A 198 6.08 -6.67 -13.64
N ALA A 199 6.37 -6.80 -14.94
CA ALA A 199 6.43 -8.09 -15.63
C ALA A 199 7.58 -8.97 -15.11
N ALA A 200 8.77 -8.39 -14.92
CA ALA A 200 9.90 -9.11 -14.33
C ALA A 200 9.58 -9.63 -12.93
N LEU A 201 8.92 -8.82 -12.10
CA LEU A 201 8.53 -9.20 -10.76
C LEU A 201 7.41 -10.26 -10.75
N LEU A 202 6.49 -10.21 -11.71
CA LEU A 202 5.48 -11.24 -11.91
C LEU A 202 6.11 -12.59 -12.28
N VAL A 203 7.10 -12.60 -13.19
CA VAL A 203 7.86 -13.81 -13.53
C VAL A 203 8.58 -14.36 -12.30
N ALA A 204 9.24 -13.49 -11.52
CA ALA A 204 9.88 -13.90 -10.26
C ALA A 204 8.87 -14.52 -9.28
N ALA A 205 7.66 -13.96 -9.16
CA ALA A 205 6.59 -14.51 -8.32
C ALA A 205 6.20 -15.93 -8.75
N LEU A 206 6.05 -16.17 -10.07
CA LEU A 206 5.72 -17.48 -10.62
C LEU A 206 6.85 -18.50 -10.40
N VAL A 207 8.11 -18.10 -10.60
CA VAL A 207 9.28 -18.95 -10.34
C VAL A 207 9.37 -19.35 -8.87
N LEU A 208 9.20 -18.39 -7.96
CA LEU A 208 9.21 -18.64 -6.51
C LEU A 208 8.07 -19.58 -6.09
N ALA A 209 6.87 -19.39 -6.63
CA ALA A 209 5.73 -20.28 -6.39
C ALA A 209 6.00 -21.70 -6.90
N GLY A 210 6.66 -21.82 -8.06
CA GLY A 210 7.09 -23.09 -8.64
C GLY A 210 8.12 -23.82 -7.79
N ILE A 211 9.20 -23.13 -7.38
CA ILE A 211 10.25 -23.67 -6.50
C ILE A 211 9.68 -24.10 -5.16
N GLY A 212 8.78 -23.30 -4.58
CA GLY A 212 8.12 -23.60 -3.31
C GLY A 212 7.40 -24.95 -3.31
N ARG A 213 6.93 -25.42 -4.47
CA ARG A 213 6.29 -26.73 -4.61
C ARG A 213 7.25 -27.88 -4.33
N PHE A 214 8.52 -27.73 -4.69
CA PHE A 214 9.55 -28.75 -4.52
C PHE A 214 10.22 -28.68 -3.16
N ALA A 215 10.28 -27.51 -2.52
CA ALA A 215 10.84 -27.35 -1.17
C ALA A 215 9.97 -27.95 -0.04
N ARG A 216 8.76 -28.42 -0.36
CA ARG A 216 7.87 -29.16 0.57
C ARG A 216 7.92 -30.68 0.39
N ALA A 217 8.69 -31.19 -0.58
CA ALA A 217 8.93 -32.62 -0.78
C ALA A 217 10.20 -33.05 -0.03
#